data_AF-A0A182NBB0-F1
#
_entry.id   AF-A0A182NBB0-F1
#
_cell.length_a   1.000
_cell.length_b   1.000
_cell.length_c   1.000
_cell.angle_alpha   90.00
_cell.angle_beta   90.00
_cell.angle_gamma   90.00
#
_symmetry.space_group_name_H-M   'P 1'
#
loop_
_entity.id
_entity.type
_entity.pdbx_description
1 polymer ?
#
loop_
_entity_poly.entity_id
_entity_poly.type
_entity_poly.pdbx_seq_one_letter_code
_entity_poly.pdbx_strand_id
1 'polypeptide(L)'
;MLTPPAEGDAADTKRKAVQAGLDEALLEKRRRSSDPAKTLTANGFVVGEIIGHGAFSIVKKAYWTQGNSYVAIKIMSKATASQMMLEKYVPRELDIIRDVRHENIIRFLEVIETTMRYYIVMQYAEKGSFLRLLRTEGRVAEVRARNYFSQLLCAVQYLHNNGIAHRDIKCDNVTLDAEDRVKLIDFGFSSRLWAAGNDHSTVNVEARLSSTYCGSYAYASPEILQFKPYDPISADIWACGVVLYALLFAKLPFTNDKSSSTVLKSIAKGVQFPSKVTVSDDVKYLLKQIFMPVKQRLTLAQVRRSVWFYVELQDAPYPADGKSTAGKNESPAIDALDNKK
;
A
#
# COMPACT_ATOMS: atom_id res chain seq x y z
N MET A 1 41.90 24.49 -66.09
CA MET A 1 42.20 23.24 -65.37
C MET A 1 41.62 23.38 -63.97
N LEU A 2 40.54 22.67 -63.66
CA LEU A 2 39.93 22.64 -62.33
C LEU A 2 40.20 21.27 -61.72
N THR A 3 40.92 21.25 -60.60
CA THR A 3 41.20 20.05 -59.80
C THR A 3 39.94 19.60 -59.04
N PRO A 4 39.68 18.28 -58.93
CA PRO A 4 38.54 17.78 -58.15
C PRO A 4 38.80 17.92 -56.64
N PRO A 5 37.76 18.05 -55.80
CA PRO A 5 37.91 18.20 -54.36
C PRO A 5 38.31 16.86 -53.72
N ALA A 6 39.09 16.97 -52.64
CA ALA A 6 39.72 15.87 -51.93
C ALA A 6 38.71 14.86 -51.37
N GLU A 7 38.74 13.63 -51.88
CA GLU A 7 37.93 12.48 -51.41
C GLU A 7 38.26 12.02 -49.98
N GLY A 8 39.24 12.63 -49.31
CA GLY A 8 39.68 12.24 -47.96
C GLY A 8 38.76 12.68 -46.81
N ASP A 9 38.06 13.81 -46.95
CA ASP A 9 37.40 14.48 -45.82
C ASP A 9 35.99 13.91 -45.53
N ALA A 10 35.30 13.46 -46.60
CA ALA A 10 33.98 12.83 -46.49
C ALA A 10 34.05 11.43 -45.86
N ALA A 11 35.15 10.69 -46.09
CA ALA A 11 35.36 9.36 -45.54
C ALA A 11 35.67 9.41 -44.03
N ASP A 12 36.45 10.40 -43.58
CA ASP A 12 36.79 10.58 -42.17
C ASP A 12 35.60 11.07 -41.34
N THR A 13 34.78 11.95 -41.92
CA THR A 13 33.52 12.43 -41.31
C THR A 13 32.51 11.29 -41.14
N LYS A 14 32.35 10.41 -42.14
CA LYS A 14 31.49 9.22 -42.03
C LYS A 14 32.00 8.23 -40.97
N ARG A 15 33.31 8.02 -40.86
CA ARG A 15 33.91 7.15 -39.83
C ARG A 15 33.67 7.68 -38.41
N LYS A 16 33.84 8.98 -38.19
CA LYS A 16 33.56 9.63 -36.89
C LYS A 16 32.08 9.53 -36.50
N ALA A 17 31.16 9.70 -37.45
CA ALA A 17 29.72 9.57 -37.19
C ALA A 17 29.31 8.12 -36.84
N VAL A 18 29.88 7.12 -37.52
CA VAL A 18 29.64 5.70 -37.22
C VAL A 18 30.22 5.33 -35.85
N GLN A 19 31.42 5.82 -35.52
CA GLN A 19 32.05 5.58 -34.22
C GLN A 19 31.26 6.24 -33.08
N ALA A 20 30.80 7.47 -33.27
CA ALA A 20 29.94 8.15 -32.30
C ALA A 20 28.62 7.40 -32.07
N GLY A 21 27.98 6.90 -33.14
CA GLY A 21 26.77 6.08 -33.02
C GLY A 21 27.02 4.72 -32.34
N LEU A 22 28.20 4.12 -32.54
CA LEU A 22 28.59 2.89 -31.86
C LEU A 22 28.88 3.12 -30.37
N ASP A 23 29.57 4.21 -30.04
CA ASP A 23 29.88 4.60 -28.66
C ASP A 23 28.61 4.98 -27.89
N GLU A 24 27.68 5.68 -28.55
CA GLU A 24 26.34 5.96 -28.01
C GLU A 24 25.55 4.67 -27.80
N ALA A 25 25.55 3.73 -28.76
CA ALA A 25 24.89 2.44 -28.60
C ALA A 25 25.53 1.56 -27.50
N LEU A 26 26.85 1.65 -27.29
CA LEU A 26 27.58 0.97 -26.22
C LEU A 26 27.32 1.61 -24.85
N LEU A 27 27.26 2.93 -24.77
CA LEU A 27 26.79 3.67 -23.59
C LEU A 27 25.34 3.32 -23.27
N GLU A 28 24.48 3.25 -24.27
CA GLU A 28 23.08 2.85 -24.14
C GLU A 28 22.96 1.39 -23.67
N LYS A 29 23.80 0.49 -24.19
CA LYS A 29 23.88 -0.91 -23.76
C LYS A 29 24.40 -1.06 -22.33
N ARG A 30 25.40 -0.26 -21.93
CA ARG A 30 25.90 -0.18 -20.53
C ARG A 30 24.86 0.43 -19.59
N ARG A 31 24.11 1.45 -20.03
CA ARG A 31 22.96 2.03 -19.31
C ARG A 31 21.86 0.99 -19.13
N ARG A 32 21.53 0.23 -20.18
CA ARG A 32 20.57 -0.88 -20.18
C ARG A 32 20.96 -2.01 -19.23
N SER A 33 22.26 -2.22 -18.99
CA SER A 33 22.78 -3.25 -18.10
C SER A 33 23.11 -2.76 -16.68
N SER A 34 22.65 -1.58 -16.23
CA SER A 34 22.92 -1.16 -14.84
C SER A 34 22.30 -2.18 -13.89
N ASP A 35 23.17 -2.94 -13.23
CA ASP A 35 22.79 -3.94 -12.25
C ASP A 35 22.21 -3.20 -11.03
N PRO A 36 20.95 -3.46 -10.65
CA PRO A 36 20.33 -2.85 -9.48
C PRO A 36 21.21 -2.94 -8.22
N ALA A 37 21.95 -4.05 -8.05
CA ALA A 37 22.82 -4.23 -6.90
C ALA A 37 24.01 -3.25 -6.92
N LYS A 38 24.61 -3.00 -8.08
CA LYS A 38 25.72 -2.05 -8.24
C LYS A 38 25.26 -0.62 -7.98
N THR A 39 24.11 -0.23 -8.53
CA THR A 39 23.55 1.11 -8.29
C THR A 39 23.28 1.32 -6.81
N LEU A 40 22.63 0.36 -6.14
CA LEU A 40 22.32 0.47 -4.72
C LEU A 40 23.58 0.48 -3.84
N THR A 41 24.57 -0.36 -4.15
CA THR A 41 25.85 -0.38 -3.42
C THR A 41 26.58 0.96 -3.54
N ALA A 42 26.62 1.55 -4.74
CA ALA A 42 27.22 2.86 -4.98
C ALA A 42 26.54 4.01 -4.20
N ASN A 43 25.28 3.81 -3.79
CA ASN A 43 24.52 4.73 -2.96
C ASN A 43 24.50 4.33 -1.47
N GLY A 44 25.36 3.41 -1.03
CA GLY A 44 25.47 3.02 0.37
C GLY A 44 24.42 2.02 0.86
N PHE A 45 23.81 1.25 -0.04
CA PHE A 45 22.84 0.21 0.30
C PHE A 45 23.38 -1.19 0.00
N VAL A 46 23.49 -2.02 1.04
CA VAL A 46 23.81 -3.44 0.90
C VAL A 46 22.51 -4.21 0.70
N VAL A 47 22.28 -4.69 -0.51
CA VAL A 47 21.02 -5.30 -0.93
C VAL A 47 20.88 -6.71 -0.33
N GLY A 48 19.73 -6.96 0.29
CA GLY A 48 19.33 -8.26 0.83
C GLY A 48 18.24 -8.95 0.00
N GLU A 49 17.40 -9.72 0.68
CA GLU A 49 16.35 -10.53 0.09
C GLU A 49 15.20 -9.71 -0.51
N ILE A 50 14.44 -10.35 -1.41
CA ILE A 50 13.17 -9.81 -1.90
C ILE A 50 12.11 -10.03 -0.82
N ILE A 51 11.43 -8.95 -0.44
CA ILE A 51 10.39 -8.93 0.59
C ILE A 51 8.99 -8.68 0.00
N GLY A 52 8.90 -8.31 -1.27
CA GLY A 52 7.61 -8.08 -1.95
C GLY A 52 7.73 -8.04 -3.47
N HIS A 53 6.63 -8.37 -4.13
CA HIS A 53 6.47 -8.26 -5.58
C HIS A 53 5.25 -7.37 -5.88
N GLY A 54 5.45 -6.33 -6.68
CA GLY A 54 4.38 -5.58 -7.32
C GLY A 54 4.23 -5.97 -8.79
N ALA A 55 3.20 -5.44 -9.46
CA ALA A 55 2.94 -5.75 -10.86
C ALA A 55 4.11 -5.40 -11.81
N PHE A 56 4.87 -4.35 -11.50
CA PHE A 56 6.00 -3.87 -12.30
C PHE A 56 7.22 -3.52 -11.44
N SER A 57 7.23 -4.01 -10.19
CA SER A 57 8.21 -3.64 -9.18
C SER A 57 8.58 -4.83 -8.32
N ILE A 58 9.77 -4.77 -7.75
CA ILE A 58 10.18 -5.67 -6.67
C ILE A 58 10.57 -4.82 -5.47
N VAL A 59 10.28 -5.31 -4.28
CA VAL A 59 10.68 -4.66 -3.03
C VAL A 59 11.76 -5.53 -2.40
N LYS A 60 12.92 -4.95 -2.12
CA LYS A 60 14.03 -5.61 -1.44
C LYS A 60 14.27 -5.01 -0.08
N LYS A 61 14.67 -5.85 0.89
CA LYS A 61 15.32 -5.36 2.10
C LYS A 61 16.74 -4.95 1.74
N ALA A 62 17.24 -3.88 2.33
CA ALA A 62 18.63 -3.48 2.21
C ALA A 62 19.13 -2.90 3.54
N TYR A 63 20.42 -3.02 3.80
CA TYR A 63 21.07 -2.33 4.91
C TYR A 63 21.63 -0.99 4.41
N TRP A 64 21.16 0.10 4.98
CA TRP A 64 21.65 1.45 4.68
C TRP A 64 22.85 1.77 5.56
N THR A 65 24.04 1.84 4.95
CA THR A 65 25.30 1.95 5.69
C THR A 65 25.45 3.29 6.41
N GLN A 66 24.97 4.39 5.79
CA GLN A 66 25.08 5.73 6.37
C GLN A 66 24.13 5.94 7.56
N GLY A 67 22.92 5.38 7.48
CA GLY A 67 21.91 5.51 8.55
C GLY A 67 21.87 4.35 9.52
N ASN A 68 22.80 3.39 9.42
CA ASN A 68 22.95 2.24 10.31
C ASN A 68 21.62 1.50 10.60
N SER A 69 20.82 1.28 9.56
CA SER A 69 19.46 0.71 9.70
C SER A 69 19.04 -0.08 8.46
N TYR A 70 18.06 -0.97 8.62
CA TYR A 70 17.44 -1.66 7.50
C TYR A 70 16.36 -0.77 6.86
N VAL A 71 16.30 -0.83 5.53
CA VAL A 71 15.33 -0.12 4.69
C VAL A 71 14.65 -1.09 3.73
N ALA A 72 13.47 -0.70 3.26
CA ALA A 72 12.84 -1.34 2.11
C ALA A 72 13.10 -0.47 0.86
N ILE A 73 13.43 -1.10 -0.26
CA ILE A 73 13.69 -0.43 -1.53
C ILE A 73 12.77 -1.00 -2.59
N LYS A 74 11.79 -0.21 -3.03
CA LYS A 74 10.90 -0.53 -4.16
C LYS A 74 11.62 -0.15 -5.45
N ILE A 75 11.98 -1.16 -6.23
CA ILE A 75 12.72 -1.06 -7.48
C ILE A 75 11.73 -1.19 -8.64
N MET A 76 11.61 -0.15 -9.45
CA MET A 76 10.70 -0.08 -10.60
C MET A 76 11.50 0.08 -11.89
N SER A 77 11.20 -0.76 -12.88
CA SER A 77 11.85 -0.71 -14.20
C SER A 77 11.10 0.21 -15.15
N LYS A 78 11.78 1.23 -15.69
CA LYS A 78 11.22 2.15 -16.68
C LYS A 78 10.97 1.47 -18.04
N ALA A 79 11.70 0.41 -18.37
CA ALA A 79 11.52 -0.30 -19.64
C ALA A 79 10.27 -1.21 -19.66
N THR A 80 9.84 -1.69 -18.50
CA THR A 80 8.70 -2.62 -18.38
C THR A 80 7.45 -1.95 -17.81
N ALA A 81 7.60 -0.75 -17.25
CA ALA A 81 6.49 0.07 -16.81
C ALA A 81 5.68 0.57 -18.01
N SER A 82 4.36 0.64 -17.86
CA SER A 82 3.52 1.29 -18.86
C SER A 82 3.78 2.80 -18.89
N GLN A 83 3.49 3.45 -20.02
CA GLN A 83 3.58 4.91 -20.13
C GLN A 83 2.75 5.60 -19.03
N MET A 84 1.55 5.09 -18.77
CA MET A 84 0.68 5.57 -17.69
C MET A 84 1.33 5.44 -16.31
N MET A 85 2.07 4.37 -16.05
CA MET A 85 2.80 4.24 -14.78
C MET A 85 3.89 5.31 -14.64
N LEU A 86 4.69 5.53 -15.69
CA LEU A 86 5.83 6.43 -15.64
C LEU A 86 5.44 7.91 -15.59
N GLU A 87 4.43 8.30 -16.36
CA GLU A 87 4.03 9.70 -16.47
C GLU A 87 3.04 10.12 -15.40
N LYS A 88 2.29 9.17 -14.81
CA LYS A 88 1.17 9.48 -13.90
C LYS A 88 1.31 8.86 -12.52
N TYR A 89 1.53 7.54 -12.43
CA TYR A 89 1.51 6.86 -11.13
C TYR A 89 2.77 7.11 -10.30
N VAL A 90 3.96 6.96 -10.88
CA VAL A 90 5.21 7.18 -10.14
C VAL A 90 5.37 8.64 -9.70
N PRO A 91 5.18 9.66 -10.57
CA PRO A 91 5.27 11.05 -10.13
C PRO A 91 4.26 11.38 -9.04
N ARG A 92 3.04 10.84 -9.12
CA ARG A 92 2.01 11.03 -8.10
C ARG A 92 2.33 10.33 -6.78
N GLU A 93 2.82 9.09 -6.84
CA GLU A 93 3.27 8.36 -5.65
C GLU A 93 4.36 9.15 -4.94
N LEU A 94 5.35 9.65 -5.68
CA LEU A 94 6.44 10.47 -5.14
C LEU A 94 5.95 11.83 -4.61
N ASP A 95 5.02 12.50 -5.31
CA ASP A 95 4.41 13.76 -4.86
C ASP A 95 3.70 13.60 -3.51
N ILE A 96 2.91 12.54 -3.35
CA ILE A 96 2.15 12.31 -2.12
C ILE A 96 3.07 11.81 -1.00
N ILE A 97 3.90 10.80 -1.26
CA ILE A 97 4.63 10.12 -0.19
C ILE A 97 5.75 10.97 0.43
N ARG A 98 6.24 12.00 -0.30
CA ARG A 98 7.21 12.97 0.21
C ARG A 98 6.61 13.93 1.24
N ASP A 99 5.33 14.26 1.09
CA ASP A 99 4.63 15.25 1.93
C ASP A 99 3.99 14.61 3.17
N VAL A 100 3.70 13.31 3.10
CA VAL A 100 3.01 12.58 4.16
C VAL A 100 3.98 12.21 5.29
N ARG A 101 3.66 12.63 6.52
CA ARG A 101 4.41 12.30 7.74
C ARG A 101 3.46 11.98 8.88
N HIS A 102 3.35 10.71 9.22
CA HIS A 102 2.50 10.21 10.30
C HIS A 102 3.08 8.93 10.89
N GLU A 103 2.90 8.69 12.19
CA GLU A 103 3.47 7.52 12.87
C GLU A 103 2.96 6.18 12.33
N ASN A 104 1.72 6.17 11.80
CA ASN A 104 1.09 4.99 11.20
C ASN A 104 1.18 4.92 9.67
N ILE A 105 2.05 5.71 9.05
CA ILE A 105 2.33 5.66 7.62
C ILE A 105 3.82 5.38 7.43
N ILE A 106 4.17 4.56 6.45
CA ILE A 106 5.57 4.24 6.20
C ILE A 106 6.35 5.48 5.81
N ARG A 107 7.50 5.68 6.44
CA ARG A 107 8.33 6.85 6.18
C ARG A 107 9.06 6.68 4.85
N PHE A 108 8.85 7.60 3.91
CA PHE A 108 9.73 7.80 2.77
C PHE A 108 11.05 8.41 3.22
N LEU A 109 12.16 7.90 2.68
CA LEU A 109 13.51 8.39 2.98
C LEU A 109 14.07 9.14 1.79
N GLU A 110 14.18 8.49 0.64
CA GLU A 110 14.72 9.10 -0.57
C GLU A 110 14.27 8.35 -1.83
N VAL A 111 14.55 8.95 -2.99
CA VAL A 111 14.40 8.29 -4.28
C VAL A 111 15.69 8.44 -5.06
N ILE A 112 16.19 7.32 -5.57
CA ILE A 112 17.29 7.31 -6.53
C ILE A 112 16.66 7.09 -7.90
N GLU A 113 16.89 8.02 -8.81
CA GLU A 113 16.43 7.93 -10.18
C GLU A 113 17.61 7.67 -11.12
N THR A 114 17.43 6.70 -12.00
CA THR A 114 18.37 6.43 -13.10
C THR A 114 17.62 6.48 -14.43
N THR A 115 18.35 6.41 -15.55
CA THR A 115 17.74 6.33 -16.88
C THR A 115 16.84 5.10 -17.03
N MET A 116 17.11 4.00 -16.32
CA MET A 116 16.41 2.73 -16.47
C MET A 116 15.43 2.40 -15.34
N ARG A 117 15.60 2.99 -14.13
CA ARG A 117 14.87 2.57 -12.93
C ARG A 117 14.63 3.71 -11.95
N TYR A 118 13.56 3.57 -11.17
CA TYR A 118 13.35 4.26 -9.91
C TYR A 118 13.64 3.32 -8.74
N TYR A 119 14.32 3.82 -7.72
CA TYR A 119 14.52 3.14 -6.44
C TYR A 119 13.93 4.01 -5.34
N ILE A 120 12.78 3.62 -4.81
CA ILE A 120 12.11 4.34 -3.73
C ILE A 120 12.53 3.70 -2.42
N VAL A 121 13.31 4.44 -1.62
CA VAL A 121 13.85 4.00 -0.33
C VAL A 121 12.89 4.44 0.77
N MET A 122 12.44 3.49 1.58
CA MET A 122 11.47 3.70 2.65
C MET A 122 11.87 2.95 3.92
N GLN A 123 11.29 3.33 5.05
CA GLN A 123 11.38 2.59 6.30
C GLN A 123 11.07 1.10 6.05
N TYR A 124 11.82 0.22 6.71
CA TYR A 124 11.51 -1.20 6.74
C TYR A 124 10.49 -1.49 7.85
N ALA A 125 9.51 -2.36 7.55
CA ALA A 125 8.52 -2.84 8.51
C ALA A 125 8.79 -4.32 8.78
N GLU A 126 9.43 -4.61 9.91
CA GLU A 126 10.10 -5.88 10.21
C GLU A 126 9.15 -7.07 10.28
N LYS A 127 7.94 -6.86 10.79
CA LYS A 127 6.93 -7.91 10.97
C LYS A 127 6.11 -8.18 9.71
N GLY A 128 6.34 -7.42 8.64
CA GLY A 128 5.68 -7.62 7.34
C GLY A 128 4.22 -7.19 7.32
N SER A 129 3.47 -7.64 6.31
CA SER A 129 2.09 -7.23 6.08
C SER A 129 1.08 -7.97 6.96
N PHE A 130 -0.11 -7.38 7.13
CA PHE A 130 -1.26 -8.05 7.73
C PHE A 130 -1.63 -9.31 6.97
N LEU A 131 -1.45 -9.36 5.64
CA LEU A 131 -1.64 -10.61 4.90
C LEU A 131 -0.66 -11.70 5.34
N ARG A 132 0.61 -11.35 5.57
CA ARG A 132 1.61 -12.29 6.13
C ARG A 132 1.22 -12.71 7.54
N LEU A 133 0.80 -11.77 8.39
CA LEU A 133 0.30 -12.05 9.74
C LEU A 133 -0.85 -13.06 9.69
N LEU A 134 -1.87 -12.82 8.87
CA LEU A 134 -3.03 -13.71 8.72
C LEU A 134 -2.65 -15.11 8.20
N ARG A 135 -1.65 -15.20 7.31
CA ARG A 135 -1.15 -16.49 6.80
C ARG A 135 -0.36 -17.28 7.83
N THR A 136 0.30 -16.61 8.77
CA THR A 136 1.22 -17.23 9.72
C THR A 136 0.58 -17.50 11.08
N GLU A 137 -0.22 -16.56 11.57
CA GLU A 137 -0.88 -16.62 12.89
C GLU A 137 -2.38 -16.92 12.79
N GLY A 138 -2.98 -16.82 11.60
CA GLY A 138 -4.43 -16.95 11.43
C GLY A 138 -5.16 -15.69 11.90
N ARG A 139 -6.28 -15.86 12.61
CA ARG A 139 -7.09 -14.73 13.10
C ARG A 139 -6.37 -13.96 14.20
N VAL A 140 -6.58 -12.66 14.24
CA VAL A 140 -6.07 -11.75 15.27
C VAL A 140 -7.11 -11.58 16.38
N ALA A 141 -6.68 -11.72 17.63
CA ALA A 141 -7.56 -11.50 18.78
C ALA A 141 -8.17 -10.09 18.75
N GLU A 142 -9.43 -9.97 19.16
CA GLU A 142 -10.21 -8.74 18.99
C GLU A 142 -9.55 -7.50 19.59
N VAL A 143 -8.92 -7.62 20.78
CA VAL A 143 -8.19 -6.52 21.44
C VAL A 143 -7.01 -6.04 20.59
N ARG A 144 -6.21 -6.96 20.04
CA ARG A 144 -5.08 -6.62 19.15
C ARG A 144 -5.58 -6.05 17.82
N ALA A 145 -6.64 -6.64 17.27
CA ALA A 145 -7.29 -6.14 16.04
C ALA A 145 -7.87 -4.73 16.22
N ARG A 146 -8.42 -4.40 17.40
CA ARG A 146 -8.89 -3.06 17.77
C ARG A 146 -7.76 -2.04 17.78
N ASN A 147 -6.64 -2.39 18.43
CA ASN A 147 -5.46 -1.54 18.46
C ASN A 147 -4.90 -1.27 17.06
N TYR A 148 -4.78 -2.31 16.23
CA TYR A 148 -4.39 -2.18 14.82
C TYR A 148 -5.37 -1.34 14.01
N PHE A 149 -6.66 -1.57 14.17
CA PHE A 149 -7.68 -0.83 13.45
C PHE A 149 -7.67 0.65 13.85
N SER A 150 -7.53 0.96 15.15
CA SER A 150 -7.40 2.34 15.63
C SER A 150 -6.25 3.08 14.94
N GLN A 151 -5.07 2.45 14.87
CA GLN A 151 -3.88 3.00 14.21
C GLN A 151 -4.07 3.16 12.69
N LEU A 152 -4.71 2.19 12.03
CA LEU A 152 -5.07 2.30 10.61
C LEU A 152 -6.01 3.50 10.38
N LEU A 153 -7.04 3.67 11.23
CA LEU A 153 -7.94 4.82 11.13
C LEU A 153 -7.22 6.15 11.40
N CYS A 154 -6.20 6.20 12.27
CA CYS A 154 -5.37 7.39 12.46
C CYS A 154 -4.61 7.74 11.17
N ALA A 155 -3.97 6.77 10.51
CA ALA A 155 -3.30 6.97 9.22
C ALA A 155 -4.28 7.50 8.15
N VAL A 156 -5.44 6.85 8.02
CA VAL A 156 -6.44 7.22 7.01
C VAL A 156 -7.04 8.60 7.29
N GLN A 157 -7.31 8.92 8.56
CA GLN A 157 -7.79 10.25 8.96
C GLN A 157 -6.78 11.34 8.63
N TYR A 158 -5.49 11.08 8.90
CA TYR A 158 -4.42 11.98 8.54
C TYR A 158 -4.42 12.25 7.02
N LEU A 159 -4.50 11.20 6.20
CA LEU A 159 -4.54 11.36 4.73
C LEU A 159 -5.76 12.16 4.29
N HIS A 160 -6.96 11.80 4.77
CA HIS A 160 -8.20 12.47 4.39
C HIS A 160 -8.19 13.95 4.77
N ASN A 161 -7.66 14.31 5.94
CA ASN A 161 -7.50 15.70 6.38
C ASN A 161 -6.53 16.50 5.50
N ASN A 162 -5.51 15.84 4.94
CA ASN A 162 -4.58 16.44 3.99
C ASN A 162 -5.10 16.37 2.53
N GLY A 163 -6.38 16.06 2.34
CA GLY A 163 -6.98 15.99 1.01
C GLY A 163 -6.48 14.83 0.17
N ILE A 164 -6.01 13.75 0.78
CA ILE A 164 -5.46 12.57 0.08
C ILE A 164 -6.38 11.38 0.36
N ALA A 165 -6.80 10.67 -0.69
CA ALA A 165 -7.39 9.33 -0.54
C ALA A 165 -6.36 8.26 -0.94
N HIS A 166 -6.34 7.16 -0.20
CA HIS A 166 -5.37 6.08 -0.42
C HIS A 166 -5.75 5.20 -1.62
N ARG A 167 -7.02 4.77 -1.67
CA ARG A 167 -7.68 4.00 -2.75
C ARG A 167 -7.20 2.56 -3.00
N ASP A 168 -6.19 2.09 -2.29
CA ASP A 168 -5.79 0.66 -2.32
C ASP A 168 -5.48 0.11 -0.91
N ILE A 169 -6.36 0.40 0.05
CA ILE A 169 -6.26 -0.16 1.41
C ILE A 169 -6.62 -1.65 1.36
N LYS A 170 -5.68 -2.50 1.77
CA LYS A 170 -5.83 -3.96 1.84
C LYS A 170 -4.81 -4.56 2.79
N CYS A 171 -4.99 -5.82 3.21
CA CYS A 171 -4.07 -6.47 4.13
C CYS A 171 -2.62 -6.56 3.62
N ASP A 172 -2.40 -6.55 2.30
CA ASP A 172 -1.06 -6.48 1.70
C ASP A 172 -0.37 -5.14 1.95
N ASN A 173 -1.16 -4.06 2.00
CA ASN A 173 -0.68 -2.67 2.07
C ASN A 173 -0.72 -2.09 3.50
N VAL A 174 -0.97 -2.94 4.51
CA VAL A 174 -0.88 -2.56 5.91
C VAL A 174 0.16 -3.45 6.56
N THR A 175 1.25 -2.88 7.05
CA THR A 175 2.39 -3.61 7.62
C THR A 175 2.61 -3.28 9.10
N LEU A 176 3.47 -4.05 9.75
CA LEU A 176 3.86 -3.87 11.14
C LEU A 176 5.37 -3.64 11.25
N ASP A 177 5.75 -2.59 11.98
CA ASP A 177 7.15 -2.37 12.37
C ASP A 177 7.57 -3.28 13.54
N ALA A 178 8.83 -3.20 13.95
CA ALA A 178 9.39 -3.97 15.06
C ALA A 178 8.58 -3.82 16.36
N GLU A 179 8.04 -2.62 16.62
CA GLU A 179 7.24 -2.31 17.81
C GLU A 179 5.76 -2.68 17.69
N ASP A 180 5.37 -3.48 16.69
CA ASP A 180 3.97 -3.86 16.46
C ASP A 180 3.06 -2.68 16.10
N ARG A 181 3.62 -1.61 15.52
CA ARG A 181 2.84 -0.45 15.05
C ARG A 181 2.50 -0.59 13.58
N VAL A 182 1.27 -0.24 13.25
CA VAL A 182 0.75 -0.22 11.89
C VAL A 182 1.50 0.79 11.05
N LYS A 183 1.89 0.41 9.83
CA LYS A 183 2.38 1.28 8.77
C LYS A 183 1.56 1.03 7.51
N LEU A 184 0.81 2.04 7.09
CA LEU A 184 0.17 2.03 5.77
C LEU A 184 1.24 2.27 4.69
N ILE A 185 1.22 1.45 3.64
CA ILE A 185 2.20 1.47 2.53
C ILE A 185 1.50 1.59 1.17
N ASP A 186 2.31 1.84 0.13
CA ASP A 186 1.95 1.78 -1.30
C ASP A 186 0.91 2.81 -1.78
N PHE A 187 1.40 4.00 -2.12
CA PHE A 187 0.59 5.15 -2.53
C PHE A 187 0.43 5.25 -4.05
N GLY A 188 0.75 4.19 -4.81
CA GLY A 188 0.69 4.17 -6.27
C GLY A 188 -0.70 4.47 -6.84
N PHE A 189 -1.75 4.15 -6.09
CA PHE A 189 -3.14 4.47 -6.42
C PHE A 189 -3.69 5.67 -5.68
N SER A 190 -2.93 6.33 -4.81
CA SER A 190 -3.45 7.48 -4.06
C SER A 190 -3.74 8.67 -4.97
N SER A 191 -4.53 9.63 -4.49
CA SER A 191 -4.80 10.88 -5.21
C SER A 191 -5.15 12.02 -4.26
N ARG A 192 -4.70 13.23 -4.62
CA ARG A 192 -5.22 14.46 -4.03
C ARG A 192 -6.66 14.69 -4.50
N LEU A 193 -7.53 15.03 -3.57
CA LEU A 193 -8.97 15.22 -3.74
C LEU A 193 -9.32 16.66 -4.13
N TRP A 194 -8.41 17.59 -3.90
CA TRP A 194 -8.55 19.01 -4.22
C TRP A 194 -7.21 19.59 -4.68
N ALA A 195 -7.25 20.68 -5.47
CA ALA A 195 -6.07 21.37 -5.96
C ALA A 195 -5.41 22.21 -4.86
N ALA A 196 -4.08 22.15 -4.73
CA ALA A 196 -3.32 22.85 -3.69
C ALA A 196 -3.81 24.30 -3.48
N GLY A 197 -4.21 24.64 -2.25
CA GLY A 197 -4.80 25.94 -1.89
C GLY A 197 -6.30 25.92 -1.54
N ASN A 198 -7.03 24.85 -1.84
CA ASN A 198 -8.46 24.74 -1.50
C ASN A 198 -8.65 24.08 -0.12
N ASP A 199 -9.33 24.75 0.81
CA ASP A 199 -9.67 24.18 2.11
C ASP A 199 -10.70 23.02 1.97
N HIS A 200 -10.55 21.98 2.80
CA HIS A 200 -11.47 20.85 2.90
C HIS A 200 -12.92 21.31 3.20
N SER A 201 -13.10 22.48 3.80
CA SER A 201 -14.42 23.06 4.09
C SER A 201 -15.16 23.65 2.88
N THR A 202 -14.47 23.94 1.76
CA THR A 202 -15.04 24.68 0.63
C THR A 202 -15.31 23.84 -0.61
N VAL A 203 -14.87 22.57 -0.64
CA VAL A 203 -15.02 21.67 -1.79
C VAL A 203 -16.28 20.82 -1.64
N ASN A 204 -17.27 21.03 -2.51
CA ASN A 204 -18.47 20.20 -2.58
C ASN A 204 -18.10 18.73 -2.92
N VAL A 205 -18.84 17.76 -2.36
CA VAL A 205 -18.67 16.32 -2.56
C VAL A 205 -18.66 15.95 -4.05
N GLU A 206 -19.44 16.62 -4.89
CA GLU A 206 -19.45 16.39 -6.34
C GLU A 206 -18.10 16.71 -7.00
N ALA A 207 -17.40 17.75 -6.52
CA ALA A 207 -16.12 18.18 -7.07
C ALA A 207 -14.96 17.23 -6.74
N ARG A 208 -15.13 16.33 -5.74
CA ARG A 208 -14.12 15.34 -5.35
C ARG A 208 -14.39 13.92 -5.84
N LEU A 209 -15.47 13.70 -6.60
CA LEU A 209 -15.79 12.36 -7.11
C LEU A 209 -14.69 11.86 -8.05
N SER A 210 -14.35 10.58 -7.95
CA SER A 210 -13.41 9.94 -8.84
C SER A 210 -14.11 9.01 -9.83
N SER A 211 -13.70 9.10 -11.09
CA SER A 211 -14.07 8.15 -12.15
C SER A 211 -12.93 7.19 -12.51
N THR A 212 -11.87 7.13 -11.68
CA THR A 212 -10.77 6.18 -11.85
C THR A 212 -11.01 4.96 -10.97
N TYR A 213 -11.32 3.82 -11.59
CA TYR A 213 -11.57 2.56 -10.90
C TYR A 213 -10.26 1.78 -10.77
N CYS A 214 -9.75 1.70 -9.55
CA CYS A 214 -8.47 1.05 -9.22
C CYS A 214 -8.60 0.30 -7.89
N GLY A 215 -7.54 -0.43 -7.52
CA GLY A 215 -7.52 -1.28 -6.33
C GLY A 215 -8.08 -2.69 -6.58
N SER A 216 -8.09 -3.49 -5.51
CA SER A 216 -8.46 -4.91 -5.57
C SER A 216 -9.96 -5.10 -5.36
N TYR A 217 -10.64 -5.85 -6.24
CA TYR A 217 -12.11 -6.03 -6.18
C TYR A 217 -12.63 -6.55 -4.84
N ALA A 218 -11.87 -7.41 -4.17
CA ALA A 218 -12.22 -7.94 -2.84
C ALA A 218 -12.33 -6.86 -1.74
N TYR A 219 -11.71 -5.69 -1.94
CA TYR A 219 -11.71 -4.56 -1.01
C TYR A 219 -12.53 -3.37 -1.54
N ALA A 220 -13.02 -3.45 -2.78
CA ALA A 220 -13.74 -2.37 -3.43
C ALA A 220 -15.17 -2.24 -2.90
N SER A 221 -15.62 -1.01 -2.76
CA SER A 221 -17.00 -0.70 -2.39
C SER A 221 -17.98 -0.91 -3.55
N PRO A 222 -19.29 -1.03 -3.29
CA PRO A 222 -20.29 -1.28 -4.33
C PRO A 222 -20.27 -0.25 -5.46
N GLU A 223 -20.09 1.02 -5.14
CA GLU A 223 -20.04 2.11 -6.11
C GLU A 223 -18.84 2.02 -7.06
N ILE A 224 -17.68 1.53 -6.58
CA ILE A 224 -16.51 1.23 -7.42
C ILE A 224 -16.81 0.04 -8.34
N LEU A 225 -17.37 -1.04 -7.80
CA LEU A 225 -17.70 -2.26 -8.55
C LEU A 225 -18.80 -2.05 -9.61
N GLN A 226 -19.62 -1.02 -9.44
CA GLN A 226 -20.63 -0.57 -10.40
C GLN A 226 -20.08 0.39 -11.46
N PHE A 227 -18.79 0.75 -11.39
CA PHE A 227 -18.15 1.72 -12.29
C PHE A 227 -18.89 3.06 -12.35
N LYS A 228 -19.33 3.56 -11.19
CA LYS A 228 -19.96 4.88 -11.04
C LYS A 228 -18.97 5.87 -10.40
N PRO A 229 -19.03 7.17 -10.73
CA PRO A 229 -18.31 8.18 -9.98
C PRO A 229 -18.55 8.01 -8.48
N TYR A 230 -17.47 7.92 -7.71
CA TYR A 230 -17.51 7.57 -6.29
C TYR A 230 -16.73 8.55 -5.43
N ASP A 231 -17.11 8.63 -4.16
CA ASP A 231 -16.37 9.39 -3.15
C ASP A 231 -15.19 8.55 -2.62
N PRO A 232 -13.93 8.92 -2.89
CA PRO A 232 -12.78 8.13 -2.47
C PRO A 232 -12.63 7.99 -0.96
N ILE A 233 -13.09 8.99 -0.19
CA ILE A 233 -13.06 8.94 1.29
C ILE A 233 -13.98 7.84 1.80
N SER A 234 -15.21 7.79 1.29
CA SER A 234 -16.18 6.75 1.65
C SER A 234 -15.72 5.34 1.23
N ALA A 235 -15.01 5.25 0.10
CA ALA A 235 -14.43 3.99 -0.37
C ALA A 235 -13.27 3.49 0.52
N ASP A 236 -12.38 4.37 0.98
CA ASP A 236 -11.32 4.01 1.92
C ASP A 236 -11.88 3.46 3.24
N ILE A 237 -13.00 4.03 3.74
CA ILE A 237 -13.68 3.54 4.95
C ILE A 237 -14.22 2.12 4.75
N TRP A 238 -14.81 1.83 3.59
CA TRP A 238 -15.25 0.48 3.23
C TRP A 238 -14.08 -0.51 3.25
N ALA A 239 -12.97 -0.14 2.60
CA ALA A 239 -11.77 -0.97 2.54
C ALA A 239 -11.16 -1.22 3.93
N CYS A 240 -11.19 -0.22 4.82
CA CYS A 240 -10.82 -0.39 6.23
C CYS A 240 -11.70 -1.44 6.93
N GLY A 241 -13.01 -1.42 6.70
CA GLY A 241 -13.93 -2.45 7.20
C GLY A 241 -13.58 -3.86 6.71
N VAL A 242 -13.19 -4.00 5.44
CA VAL A 242 -12.73 -5.28 4.89
C VAL A 242 -11.45 -5.76 5.58
N VAL A 243 -10.49 -4.86 5.85
CA VAL A 243 -9.27 -5.19 6.60
C VAL A 243 -9.59 -5.62 8.04
N LEU A 244 -10.46 -4.91 8.75
CA LEU A 244 -10.88 -5.30 10.11
C LEU A 244 -11.54 -6.68 10.13
N TYR A 245 -12.46 -6.93 9.20
CA TYR A 245 -13.09 -8.24 9.08
C TYR A 245 -12.03 -9.33 8.81
N ALA A 246 -11.08 -9.07 7.91
CA ALA A 246 -10.01 -10.02 7.62
C ALA A 246 -9.16 -10.34 8.85
N LEU A 247 -8.80 -9.34 9.67
CA LEU A 247 -8.10 -9.54 10.94
C LEU A 247 -8.87 -10.46 11.89
N LEU A 248 -10.16 -10.21 12.09
CA LEU A 248 -10.98 -10.94 13.08
C LEU A 248 -11.33 -12.37 12.64
N PHE A 249 -11.54 -12.58 11.33
CA PHE A 249 -12.11 -13.83 10.82
C PHE A 249 -11.14 -14.63 9.94
N ALA A 250 -9.94 -14.10 9.64
CA ALA A 250 -8.97 -14.67 8.70
C ALA A 250 -9.58 -15.03 7.33
N LYS A 251 -10.61 -14.29 6.93
CA LYS A 251 -11.41 -14.46 5.70
C LYS A 251 -11.87 -13.10 5.20
N LEU A 252 -12.23 -13.01 3.93
CA LEU A 252 -12.88 -11.81 3.41
C LEU A 252 -14.39 -11.81 3.76
N PRO A 253 -14.99 -10.62 3.97
CA PRO A 253 -16.42 -10.50 4.26
C PRO A 253 -17.30 -10.87 3.06
N PHE A 254 -16.75 -10.72 1.85
CA PHE A 254 -17.41 -11.02 0.59
C PHE A 254 -16.49 -11.90 -0.28
N THR A 255 -17.05 -12.45 -1.35
CA THR A 255 -16.28 -13.24 -2.33
C THR A 255 -15.11 -12.46 -2.93
N ASN A 256 -14.02 -13.16 -3.26
CA ASN A 256 -12.84 -12.64 -3.96
C ASN A 256 -12.86 -12.93 -5.47
N ASP A 257 -14.03 -13.22 -6.02
CA ASP A 257 -14.24 -13.46 -7.45
C ASP A 257 -13.78 -12.24 -8.28
N LYS A 258 -13.24 -12.51 -9.49
CA LYS A 258 -12.82 -11.47 -10.43
C LYS A 258 -14.00 -10.78 -11.12
N SER A 259 -15.20 -11.35 -11.04
CA SER A 259 -16.44 -10.80 -11.55
C SER A 259 -17.04 -9.79 -10.56
N SER A 260 -17.06 -8.51 -10.93
CA SER A 260 -17.69 -7.46 -10.13
C SER A 260 -19.17 -7.76 -9.83
N SER A 261 -19.88 -8.38 -10.79
CA SER A 261 -21.28 -8.80 -10.60
C SER A 261 -21.44 -9.88 -9.52
N THR A 262 -20.49 -10.82 -9.40
CA THR A 262 -20.50 -11.85 -8.36
C THR A 262 -20.21 -11.24 -6.99
N VAL A 263 -19.26 -10.31 -6.92
CA VAL A 263 -18.95 -9.57 -5.69
C VAL A 263 -20.15 -8.74 -5.23
N LEU A 264 -20.80 -8.00 -6.14
CA LEU A 264 -22.01 -7.22 -5.84
C LEU A 264 -23.16 -8.09 -5.32
N LYS A 265 -23.37 -9.29 -5.89
CA LYS A 265 -24.36 -10.26 -5.37
C LYS A 265 -24.02 -10.73 -3.96
N SER A 266 -22.73 -10.92 -3.65
CA SER A 266 -22.28 -11.26 -2.30
C SER A 266 -22.54 -10.12 -1.31
N ILE A 267 -22.28 -8.88 -1.72
CA ILE A 267 -22.54 -7.69 -0.88
C ILE A 267 -24.04 -7.53 -0.62
N ALA A 268 -24.89 -7.75 -1.63
CA ALA A 268 -26.34 -7.66 -1.50
C ALA A 268 -26.94 -8.65 -0.49
N LYS A 269 -26.27 -9.78 -0.22
CA LYS A 269 -26.66 -10.74 0.84
C LYS A 269 -26.30 -10.26 2.25
N GLY A 270 -25.56 -9.17 2.37
CA GLY A 270 -25.04 -8.66 3.63
C GLY A 270 -23.81 -9.43 4.14
N VAL A 271 -23.05 -8.77 5.01
CA VAL A 271 -21.90 -9.40 5.68
C VAL A 271 -22.35 -10.57 6.56
N GLN A 272 -21.65 -11.69 6.45
CA GLN A 272 -21.90 -12.90 7.23
C GLN A 272 -20.82 -13.06 8.28
N PHE A 273 -21.17 -13.57 9.47
CA PHE A 273 -20.22 -13.78 10.56
C PHE A 273 -20.13 -15.27 10.89
N PRO A 274 -18.95 -15.90 10.77
CA PRO A 274 -18.78 -17.32 11.10
C PRO A 274 -19.11 -17.61 12.57
N SER A 275 -20.06 -18.52 12.82
CA SER A 275 -20.52 -18.87 14.19
C SER A 275 -19.43 -19.47 15.09
N LYS A 276 -18.37 -20.05 14.49
CA LYS A 276 -17.21 -20.63 15.20
C LYS A 276 -16.20 -19.57 15.70
N VAL A 277 -16.41 -18.29 15.39
CA VAL A 277 -15.53 -17.21 15.80
C VAL A 277 -16.29 -16.27 16.72
N THR A 278 -15.87 -16.22 17.98
CA THR A 278 -16.46 -15.33 18.98
C THR A 278 -15.78 -13.97 18.92
N VAL A 279 -16.55 -12.95 18.58
CA VAL A 279 -16.22 -11.52 18.72
C VAL A 279 -17.42 -10.80 19.30
N SER A 280 -17.21 -9.63 19.89
CA SER A 280 -18.29 -8.80 20.46
C SER A 280 -19.37 -8.48 19.43
N ASP A 281 -20.60 -8.27 19.91
CA ASP A 281 -21.67 -7.79 19.03
C ASP A 281 -21.44 -6.35 18.59
N ASP A 282 -20.69 -5.57 19.37
CA ASP A 282 -20.28 -4.20 19.02
C ASP A 282 -19.46 -4.16 17.73
N VAL A 283 -18.49 -5.05 17.54
CA VAL A 283 -17.71 -5.07 16.30
C VAL A 283 -18.52 -5.57 15.12
N LYS A 284 -19.43 -6.53 15.33
CA LYS A 284 -20.35 -6.98 14.28
C LYS A 284 -21.29 -5.86 13.86
N TYR A 285 -21.79 -5.08 14.82
CA TYR A 285 -22.62 -3.91 14.55
C TYR A 285 -21.83 -2.84 13.78
N LEU A 286 -20.61 -2.52 14.23
CA LEU A 286 -19.72 -1.59 13.53
C LEU A 286 -19.48 -2.00 12.07
N LEU A 287 -19.13 -3.27 11.82
CA LEU A 287 -18.88 -3.79 10.49
C LEU A 287 -20.14 -3.71 9.60
N LYS A 288 -21.32 -4.02 10.14
CA LYS A 288 -22.59 -3.85 9.41
C LYS A 288 -22.81 -2.39 8.99
N GLN A 289 -22.52 -1.44 9.87
CA GLN A 289 -22.67 0.00 9.59
C GLN A 289 -21.62 0.53 8.60
N ILE A 290 -20.39 -0.02 8.60
CA ILE A 290 -19.36 0.28 7.58
C ILE A 290 -19.77 -0.28 6.20
N PHE A 291 -20.43 -1.44 6.16
CA PHE A 291 -20.86 -2.07 4.91
C PHE A 291 -22.24 -1.62 4.41
N MET A 292 -22.74 -0.46 4.87
CA MET A 292 -23.95 0.15 4.33
C MET A 292 -23.69 0.89 2.99
N PRO A 293 -24.76 1.15 2.20
CA PRO A 293 -24.68 2.05 1.04
C PRO A 293 -24.14 3.43 1.43
N VAL A 294 -23.51 4.17 0.51
CA VAL A 294 -22.79 5.44 0.79
C VAL A 294 -23.57 6.43 1.67
N LYS A 295 -24.89 6.61 1.44
CA LYS A 295 -25.75 7.50 2.25
C LYS A 295 -25.92 7.01 3.71
N GLN A 296 -25.96 5.69 3.88
CA GLN A 296 -26.01 4.89 5.11
C GLN A 296 -24.69 4.82 5.89
N ARG A 297 -23.58 4.84 5.15
CA ARG A 297 -22.26 4.43 5.62
C ARG A 297 -21.70 5.41 6.64
N LEU A 298 -21.13 4.87 7.73
CA LEU A 298 -20.46 5.69 8.72
C LEU A 298 -19.29 6.47 8.11
N THR A 299 -19.17 7.72 8.53
CA THR A 299 -17.95 8.52 8.33
C THR A 299 -16.85 8.04 9.26
N LEU A 300 -15.61 8.39 8.94
CA LEU A 300 -14.44 8.01 9.76
C LEU A 300 -14.56 8.50 11.22
N ALA A 301 -15.07 9.72 11.41
CA ALA A 301 -15.34 10.28 12.73
C ALA A 301 -16.40 9.46 13.50
N GLN A 302 -17.44 8.97 12.84
CA GLN A 302 -18.44 8.10 13.47
C GLN A 302 -17.89 6.71 13.79
N VAL A 303 -17.08 6.12 12.90
CA VAL A 303 -16.40 4.83 13.15
C VAL A 303 -15.56 4.91 14.42
N ARG A 304 -14.74 5.96 14.57
CA ARG A 304 -13.89 6.19 15.75
C ARG A 304 -14.67 6.43 17.05
N ARG A 305 -15.93 6.86 16.96
CA ARG A 305 -16.84 7.06 18.09
C ARG A 305 -17.80 5.89 18.30
N SER A 306 -17.55 4.75 17.65
CA SER A 306 -18.36 3.55 17.90
C SER A 306 -18.10 2.96 19.27
N VAL A 307 -19.12 2.35 19.88
CA VAL A 307 -19.06 1.69 21.20
C VAL A 307 -17.90 0.70 21.30
N TRP A 308 -17.58 0.03 20.18
CA TRP A 308 -16.50 -0.95 20.11
C TRP A 308 -15.12 -0.42 20.53
N PHE A 309 -14.85 0.89 20.39
CA PHE A 309 -13.62 1.51 20.84
C PHE A 309 -13.62 1.93 22.31
N TYR A 310 -14.77 2.03 22.97
CA TYR A 310 -14.87 2.48 24.36
C TYR A 310 -14.70 1.36 25.40
N VAL A 311 -14.81 0.10 24.98
CA VAL A 311 -14.68 -1.07 25.88
C VAL A 311 -13.31 -1.10 26.57
N GLU A 312 -12.27 -0.51 25.99
CA GLU A 312 -10.92 -0.46 26.58
C GLU A 312 -10.72 0.63 27.65
N LEU A 313 -11.62 1.61 27.77
CA LEU A 313 -11.48 2.67 28.79
C LEU A 313 -11.92 2.23 30.20
N GLN A 314 -12.60 1.08 30.33
CA GLN A 314 -13.03 0.57 31.63
C GLN A 314 -12.05 -0.44 32.26
N ASP A 315 -11.18 -1.04 31.44
CA ASP A 315 -10.30 -2.15 31.86
C ASP A 315 -8.81 -1.75 31.97
N ALA A 316 -8.45 -0.48 31.84
CA ALA A 316 -7.11 -0.02 32.23
C ALA A 316 -6.97 -0.16 33.75
N PRO A 317 -6.17 -1.12 34.27
CA PRO A 317 -5.98 -1.23 35.69
C PRO A 317 -5.20 0.00 36.14
N TYR A 318 -5.75 0.73 37.10
CA TYR A 318 -4.94 1.58 37.97
C TYR A 318 -3.74 0.74 38.45
N PRO A 319 -2.49 1.22 38.42
CA PRO A 319 -1.35 0.42 38.86
C PRO A 319 -1.53 0.11 40.35
N ALA A 320 -1.99 -1.11 40.61
CA ALA A 320 -2.01 -1.71 41.93
C ALA A 320 -0.86 -2.73 41.97
N ASP A 321 -0.05 -2.57 43.01
CA ASP A 321 1.22 -3.25 43.23
C ASP A 321 1.21 -4.78 43.01
N GLY A 322 2.33 -5.22 42.43
CA GLY A 322 2.95 -6.55 42.49
C GLY A 322 2.12 -7.79 42.86
N LYS A 323 2.06 -8.75 41.92
CA LYS A 323 2.63 -10.11 42.11
C LYS A 323 2.58 -10.97 40.85
N SER A 324 3.60 -11.81 40.76
CA SER A 324 3.96 -12.83 39.76
C SER A 324 2.95 -14.00 39.64
N THR A 325 2.84 -14.59 38.45
CA THR A 325 2.98 -16.04 38.12
C THR A 325 2.50 -16.29 36.68
N ALA A 326 3.35 -16.72 35.72
CA ALA A 326 3.86 -18.07 35.45
C ALA A 326 2.86 -19.04 34.77
N GLY A 327 2.95 -19.12 33.42
CA GLY A 327 2.97 -20.37 32.64
C GLY A 327 1.66 -21.09 32.28
N LYS A 328 1.41 -21.30 30.98
CA LYS A 328 1.72 -22.56 30.26
C LYS A 328 1.17 -22.55 28.82
N ASN A 329 2.01 -23.09 27.93
CA ASN A 329 1.73 -23.44 26.54
C ASN A 329 0.69 -24.54 26.43
N GLU A 330 -0.11 -24.52 25.35
CA GLU A 330 -0.53 -25.73 24.63
C GLU A 330 -1.00 -25.37 23.22
N SER A 331 -0.36 -25.99 22.20
CA SER A 331 -0.81 -26.01 20.81
C SER A 331 -1.87 -27.09 20.61
N PRO A 332 -2.69 -27.00 19.53
CA PRO A 332 -2.62 -28.11 18.58
C PRO A 332 -2.77 -27.73 17.08
N ALA A 333 -2.00 -28.48 16.30
CA ALA A 333 -2.28 -29.09 14.99
C ALA A 333 -3.35 -28.50 14.03
N ILE A 334 -2.78 -27.88 12.99
CA ILE A 334 -3.08 -27.83 11.55
C ILE A 334 -4.05 -28.89 10.99
N ASP A 335 -4.99 -28.45 10.14
CA ASP A 335 -5.41 -29.18 8.94
C ASP A 335 -5.84 -28.23 7.79
N ALA A 336 -5.13 -28.41 6.66
CA ALA A 336 -5.38 -28.09 5.24
C ALA A 336 -6.12 -26.81 4.79
N LEU A 337 -5.35 -25.82 4.33
CA LEU A 337 -5.69 -24.97 3.17
C LEU A 337 -4.64 -25.20 2.08
N ASP A 338 -4.77 -26.33 1.38
CA ASP A 338 -4.17 -26.51 0.07
C ASP A 338 -5.22 -27.18 -0.82
N ASN A 339 -5.69 -26.45 -1.83
CA ASN A 339 -6.00 -27.05 -3.11
C ASN A 339 -5.99 -25.97 -4.19
N LYS A 340 -4.84 -25.95 -4.87
CA LYS A 340 -4.57 -25.36 -6.17
C LYS A 340 -5.63 -25.77 -7.21
N LYS A 341 -6.06 -24.78 -8.00
CA LYS A 341 -5.78 -24.73 -9.45
C LYS A 341 -5.88 -23.30 -9.94
#